data_AF-A0A146KDF3-F1
#
_entry.id   AF-A0A146KDF3-F1
#
_cell.length_a   1.000
_cell.length_b   1.000
_cell.length_c   1.000
_cell.angle_alpha   90.00
_cell.angle_beta   90.00
_cell.angle_gamma   90.00
#
_symmetry.space_group_name_H-M   'P 1'
#
loop_
_entity.id
_entity.type
_entity.pdbx_description
1 polymer ?
#
loop_
_entity_poly.entity_id
_entity_poly.type
_entity_poly.pdbx_seq_one_letter_code
_entity_poly.pdbx_strand_id
1 'polypeptide(L)'
;QERFNAISSNYFRNAHFILLCFDLTDQNTFEKLRFWIDQANNKTDRRSRKIIIGNKCDLIEDRQVSKEQAEQFAKEQGQEFEYIETS
;
A
#
# COMPACT_ATOMS: atom_id res chain seq x y z
N GLN A 1 6.86 -15.01 -10.89
CA GLN A 1 6.98 -14.21 -12.13
C GLN A 1 6.35 -12.84 -11.88
N GLU A 2 7.15 -11.85 -11.50
CA GLU A 2 6.74 -10.45 -11.30
C GLU A 2 6.59 -9.77 -12.67
N ARG A 3 5.36 -9.52 -13.13
CA ARG A 3 5.10 -9.02 -14.49
C ARG A 3 4.60 -7.57 -14.58
N PHE A 4 4.70 -6.78 -13.51
CA PHE A 4 4.21 -5.40 -13.53
C PHE A 4 5.14 -4.37 -12.86
N ASN A 5 6.47 -4.52 -12.98
CA ASN A 5 7.40 -3.48 -12.52
C ASN A 5 7.46 -2.22 -13.41
N ALA A 6 6.59 -2.08 -14.41
CA ALA A 6 6.55 -0.90 -15.26
C ALA A 6 5.17 -0.67 -15.88
N ILE A 7 4.19 -0.24 -15.09
CA ILE A 7 3.18 0.66 -15.66
C ILE A 7 3.90 2.01 -15.79
N SER A 8 4.15 2.41 -17.03
CA SER A 8 4.97 3.56 -17.44
C SER A 8 4.80 4.79 -16.54
N SER A 9 5.91 5.46 -16.24
CA SER A 9 5.99 6.69 -15.44
C SER A 9 4.95 7.78 -15.80
N ASN A 10 4.41 7.76 -17.02
CA ASN A 10 3.35 8.65 -17.49
C ASN A 10 1.99 8.48 -16.79
N TYR A 11 1.68 7.34 -16.16
CA TYR A 11 0.39 7.14 -15.47
C TYR A 11 0.33 7.80 -14.09
N PHE A 12 1.48 7.98 -13.44
CA PHE A 12 1.55 8.51 -12.08
C PHE A 12 1.34 10.03 -12.02
N ARG A 13 1.73 10.76 -13.08
CA ARG A 13 1.70 12.24 -13.08
C ARG A 13 0.29 12.83 -12.89
N ASN A 14 -0.76 12.11 -13.29
CA ASN A 14 -2.16 12.54 -13.14
C ASN A 14 -3.01 11.55 -12.30
N ALA A 15 -2.37 10.65 -11.55
CA ALA A 15 -3.10 9.69 -10.73
C ALA A 15 -3.75 10.42 -9.54
N HIS A 16 -5.07 10.34 -9.43
CA HIS A 16 -5.79 10.88 -8.28
C HIS A 16 -5.64 9.99 -7.05
N PHE A 17 -5.51 8.68 -7.29
CA PHE A 17 -5.40 7.65 -6.28
C PHE A 17 -4.24 6.71 -6.61
N ILE A 18 -3.51 6.29 -5.58
CA ILE A 18 -2.50 5.24 -5.63
C ILE A 18 -2.93 4.15 -4.67
N LEU A 19 -2.96 2.91 -5.15
CA LEU A 19 -3.30 1.75 -4.33
C LEU A 19 -2.01 0.97 -4.03
N LEU A 20 -1.74 0.73 -2.76
CA LEU A 20 -0.57 0.01 -2.25
C LEU A 20 -1.06 -1.24 -1.53
N CYS A 21 -1.01 -2.38 -2.19
CA CYS A 21 -1.54 -3.62 -1.66
C CYS A 21 -0.43 -4.49 -1.06
N PHE A 22 -0.70 -5.09 0.10
CA PHE A 22 0.12 -6.12 0.73
C PHE A 22 -0.75 -7.27 1.22
N ASP A 23 -0.14 -8.37 1.58
CA ASP A 23 -0.81 -9.57 2.06
C ASP A 23 -0.77 -9.63 3.59
N LEU A 24 -1.94 -9.72 4.24
CA LEU A 24 -2.04 -9.80 5.70
C LEU A 24 -1.41 -11.07 6.28
N THR A 25 -1.21 -12.11 5.46
CA THR A 25 -0.58 -13.37 5.87
C THR A 25 0.93 -13.42 5.57
N ASP A 26 1.53 -12.37 5.04
CA ASP A 26 2.97 -12.32 4.73
C ASP A 26 3.60 -10.99 5.14
N GLN A 27 4.25 -11.00 6.31
CA GLN A 27 4.97 -9.87 6.88
C GLN A 27 5.97 -9.23 5.91
N ASN A 28 6.61 -10.01 5.03
CA ASN A 28 7.60 -9.47 4.09
C ASN A 28 6.95 -8.54 3.04
N THR A 29 5.69 -8.78 2.69
CA THR A 29 4.96 -7.89 1.76
C THR A 29 4.64 -6.56 2.41
N PHE A 30 4.33 -6.57 3.71
CA PHE A 30 4.10 -5.35 4.49
C PHE A 30 5.38 -4.52 4.62
N GLU A 31 6.52 -5.16 4.90
CA GLU A 31 7.82 -4.46 5.00
C GLU A 31 8.21 -3.76 3.69
N LYS A 32 7.87 -4.37 2.55
CA LYS A 32 8.11 -3.79 1.21
C LYS A 32 7.26 -2.54 0.93
N LEU A 33 6.20 -2.26 1.70
CA LEU A 33 5.40 -1.05 1.50
C LEU A 33 6.23 0.23 1.60
N ARG A 34 7.24 0.28 2.48
CA ARG A 34 8.10 1.47 2.62
C ARG A 34 8.77 1.84 1.30
N PHE A 35 9.34 0.85 0.62
CA PHE A 35 9.94 1.04 -0.69
C PHE A 35 8.90 1.55 -1.72
N TRP A 36 7.71 0.97 -1.74
CA TRP A 36 6.66 1.37 -2.68
C TRP A 36 6.08 2.75 -2.40
N ILE A 37 5.99 3.14 -1.12
CA ILE A 37 5.60 4.49 -0.69
C ILE A 37 6.61 5.51 -1.20
N ASP A 38 7.91 5.24 -1.07
CA ASP A 38 8.96 6.12 -1.61
C ASP A 38 8.84 6.24 -3.13
N GLN A 39 8.58 5.13 -3.83
CA GLN A 39 8.34 5.17 -5.28
C GLN A 39 7.09 5.99 -5.65
N ALA A 40 6.02 5.88 -4.87
CA ALA A 40 4.77 6.60 -5.08
C ALA A 40 4.95 8.11 -4.85
N ASN A 41 5.61 8.49 -3.76
CA ASN A 41 5.89 9.89 -3.41
C ASN A 41 6.79 10.57 -4.45
N ASN A 42 7.77 9.85 -5.02
CA ASN A 42 8.65 10.39 -6.06
C ASN A 42 7.97 10.57 -7.43
N LYS A 43 6.85 9.89 -7.67
CA LYS A 43 6.19 9.85 -8.99
C LYS A 43 4.87 10.61 -9.04
N THR A 44 4.34 11.08 -7.91
CA THR A 44 3.01 11.69 -7.82
C THR A 44 3.00 13.03 -7.09
N ASP A 45 2.00 13.85 -7.37
CA ASP A 45 1.77 15.10 -6.64
C ASP A 45 1.25 14.79 -5.22
N ARG A 46 1.54 15.68 -4.26
CA ARG A 46 1.05 15.64 -2.87
C ARG A 46 -0.48 15.66 -2.78
N ARG A 47 -1.17 16.09 -3.83
CA ARG A 47 -2.64 16.02 -3.92
C ARG A 47 -3.19 14.61 -4.12
N SER A 48 -2.35 13.65 -4.51
CA SER A 48 -2.77 12.27 -4.78
C SER A 48 -3.04 11.52 -3.48
N ARG A 49 -4.24 10.97 -3.34
CA ARG A 49 -4.62 10.10 -2.22
C ARG A 49 -3.95 8.73 -2.36
N LYS A 50 -3.56 8.14 -1.24
CA LYS A 50 -2.82 6.88 -1.20
C LYS A 50 -3.57 5.93 -0.29
N ILE A 51 -3.93 4.77 -0.80
CA ILE A 51 -4.72 3.78 -0.06
C ILE A 51 -3.85 2.54 0.11
N ILE A 52 -3.54 2.23 1.36
CA ILE A 52 -2.88 0.99 1.75
C ILE A 52 -3.96 -0.07 1.92
N ILE A 53 -3.79 -1.21 1.24
CA ILE A 53 -4.75 -2.30 1.20
C ILE A 53 -4.11 -3.54 1.82
N GLY A 54 -4.63 -3.99 2.96
CA GLY A 54 -4.29 -5.29 3.53
C GLY A 54 -5.20 -6.37 2.94
N ASN A 55 -4.68 -7.19 2.03
CA ASN A 55 -5.44 -8.23 1.36
C ASN A 55 -5.46 -9.55 2.14
N LYS A 56 -6.38 -10.46 1.79
CA LYS A 56 -6.58 -11.77 2.42
C LYS A 56 -7.01 -11.71 3.89
N CYS A 57 -7.85 -10.73 4.24
CA CYS A 57 -8.33 -10.57 5.61
C CYS A 57 -9.21 -11.74 6.10
N ASP A 58 -9.69 -12.58 5.18
CA ASP A 58 -10.41 -13.83 5.44
C ASP A 58 -9.54 -14.94 6.05
N LEU A 59 -8.22 -14.90 5.86
CA LEU A 59 -7.27 -15.89 6.39
C LEU A 59 -6.82 -15.51 7.82
N ILE A 60 -7.78 -15.51 8.75
CA ILE A 60 -7.59 -15.01 10.12
C ILE A 60 -6.49 -15.78 10.87
N GLU A 61 -6.43 -17.10 10.72
CA GLU A 61 -5.46 -17.97 11.41
C GLU A 61 -4.01 -17.74 10.94
N ASP A 62 -3.84 -17.33 9.69
CA ASP A 62 -2.53 -17.07 9.08
C ASP A 62 -2.13 -15.59 9.16
N ARG A 63 -2.93 -14.75 9.83
CA ARG A 63 -2.67 -13.30 9.91
C ARG A 63 -1.34 -13.04 10.63
N GLN A 64 -0.44 -12.35 9.94
CA GLN A 64 0.86 -11.92 10.47
C GLN A 64 0.91 -10.42 10.79
N VAL A 65 0.08 -9.61 10.11
CA VAL A 65 -0.02 -8.16 10.31
C VAL A 65 -1.35 -7.82 10.95
N SER A 66 -1.32 -7.19 12.13
CA SER A 66 -2.54 -6.76 12.80
C SER A 66 -3.16 -5.53 12.12
N LYS A 67 -4.47 -5.39 12.27
CA LYS A 67 -5.18 -4.21 11.76
C LYS A 67 -4.64 -2.92 12.37
N GLU A 68 -4.39 -2.92 13.67
CA GLU A 68 -3.85 -1.77 14.41
C GLU A 68 -2.46 -1.38 13.91
N GLN A 69 -1.60 -2.38 13.63
CA GLN A 69 -0.28 -2.15 13.08
C GLN A 69 -0.35 -1.48 11.71
N ALA A 70 -1.22 -1.96 10.82
CA ALA A 70 -1.36 -1.42 9.48
C ALA A 70 -2.02 -0.02 9.48
N GLU A 71 -3.03 0.20 10.33
CA GLU A 71 -3.66 1.51 10.53
C GLU A 71 -2.68 2.54 11.07
N GLN A 72 -1.88 2.16 12.08
CA GLN A 72 -0.87 3.03 12.66
C GLN A 72 0.21 3.37 11.63
N PHE A 73 0.68 2.37 10.88
CA PHE A 73 1.64 2.57 9.80
C PHE A 73 1.13 3.57 8.75
N ALA A 74 -0.13 3.48 8.34
CA ALA A 74 -0.73 4.42 7.38
C ALA A 74 -0.78 5.85 7.94
N LYS A 75 -1.21 6.02 9.20
CA LYS A 75 -1.26 7.33 9.88
C LYS A 75 0.12 7.99 9.96
N GLU A 76 1.17 7.21 10.18
CA GLU A 76 2.54 7.71 10.24
C GLU A 76 3.07 8.23 8.88
N GLN A 77 2.50 7.80 7.77
CA GLN A 77 2.92 8.28 6.43
C GLN A 77 2.37 9.67 6.10
N GLY A 78 1.22 10.05 6.65
CA GLY A 78 0.60 11.37 6.42
C GLY A 78 -0.93 11.33 6.24
N GLN A 79 -1.55 12.50 6.16
CA GLN A 79 -3.01 12.66 6.05
C GLN A 79 -3.57 12.24 4.69
N GLU A 80 -2.71 12.09 3.68
CA GLU A 80 -3.08 11.60 2.36
C GLU A 80 -3.17 10.07 2.28
N PHE A 81 -2.80 9.37 3.36
CA PHE A 81 -2.83 7.91 3.45
C PHE A 81 -4.07 7.42 4.19
N GLU A 82 -4.75 6.44 3.58
CA GLU A 82 -5.88 5.73 4.15
C GLU A 82 -5.58 4.22 4.17
N TYR A 83 -6.19 3.47 5.09
CA TYR A 83 -6.04 2.01 5.19
C TYR A 83 -7.39 1.32 5.07
N ILE A 84 -7.43 0.25 4.29
CA ILE A 84 -8.58 -0.66 4.17
C ILE A 84 -8.11 -2.12 4.11
N GLU A 85 -9.00 -3.05 4.45
CA GLU A 85 -8.77 -4.49 4.28
C GLU A 85 -9.67 -5.08 3.19
N THR A 86 -9.14 -6.05 2.45
CA THR A 86 -9.86 -6.78 1.39
C THR A 86 -9.57 -8.28 1.46
N SER A 87 -10.42 -9.07 0.79
CA SER A 87 -10.27 -10.52 0.60
C SER A 87 -9.90 -10.79 -0.85
#